data_AF-A0A8H4UCT0-F1
#
_entry.id   AF-A0A8H4UCT0-F1
#
_cell.length_a   1.000
_cell.length_b   1.000
_cell.length_c   1.000
_cell.angle_alpha   90.00
_cell.angle_beta   90.00
_cell.angle_gamma   90.00
#
_symmetry.space_group_name_H-M   'P 1'
#
loop_
_entity.id
_entity.type
_entity.pdbx_description
1 polymer ?
#
loop_
_entity_poly.entity_id
_entity_poly.type
_entity_poly.pdbx_seq_one_letter_code
_entity_poly.pdbx_strand_id
1 'polypeptide(L)' 'MDANIQRALNDKLYDKRKIGALDLERVIRELVTAKDYQRVHDILEQLCNEYAYAVHQPHARNGGLIGLAAAAIALGP' A
#
# COMPACT_ATOMS: atom_id res chain seq x y z
N MET A 1 -1.35 2.23 8.03
CA MET A 1 -0.31 2.75 7.10
C MET A 1 -0.04 4.24 7.33
N ASP A 2 1.15 4.76 7.03
CA ASP A 2 1.47 6.20 7.20
C ASP A 2 0.61 7.13 6.35
N ALA A 3 0.24 8.30 6.89
CA ALA A 3 -0.64 9.26 6.21
C ALA A 3 -0.07 9.79 4.88
N ASN A 4 1.25 9.89 4.75
CA ASN A 4 1.90 10.32 3.51
C ASN A 4 1.76 9.27 2.40
N ILE A 5 1.93 7.99 2.75
CA ILE A 5 1.74 6.87 1.82
C ILE A 5 0.26 6.81 1.40
N GLN A 6 -0.67 6.91 2.37
CA GLN A 6 -2.10 6.94 2.08
C GLN A 6 -2.48 8.06 1.10
N ARG A 7 -1.91 9.26 1.30
CA ARG A 7 -2.15 10.41 0.41
C ARG A 7 -1.57 10.18 -0.98
N ALA A 8 -0.36 9.64 -1.07
CA ALA A 8 0.30 9.36 -2.35
C ALA A 8 -0.45 8.29 -3.16
N LEU A 9 -0.91 7.20 -2.51
CA LEU A 9 -1.69 6.15 -3.17
C LEU A 9 -3.05 6.64 -3.68
N ASN A 10 -3.66 7.60 -2.98
CA ASN A 10 -4.92 8.23 -3.40
C ASN A 10 -4.75 9.35 -4.44
N ASP A 11 -3.52 9.70 -4.83
CA ASP A 11 -3.32 10.82 -5.74
C ASP A 11 -3.91 10.55 -7.13
N LYS A 12 -4.34 11.60 -7.83
CA LYS A 12 -4.88 11.48 -9.20
C LYS A 12 -3.79 11.11 -10.21
N LEU A 13 -2.56 11.58 -9.97
CA LEU A 13 -1.40 11.35 -10.82
C LEU A 13 -0.79 9.98 -10.53
N TYR A 14 -0.66 9.17 -11.58
CA TYR A 14 -0.09 7.83 -11.49
C TYR A 14 1.35 7.83 -10.94
N ASP A 15 2.18 8.79 -11.34
CA ASP A 15 3.57 8.87 -10.85
C ASP A 15 3.66 9.11 -9.35
N LYS A 16 2.71 9.85 -8.77
CA LYS A 16 2.63 10.01 -7.32
C LYS A 16 2.19 8.73 -6.62
N ARG A 17 1.30 7.95 -7.23
CA ARG A 17 0.93 6.61 -6.71
C ARG A 17 2.13 5.68 -6.71
N LYS A 18 2.98 5.72 -7.75
CA LYS A 18 4.23 4.96 -7.81
C LYS A 18 5.16 5.30 -6.65
N ILE A 19 5.35 6.60 -6.36
CA ILE A 19 6.17 7.03 -5.23
C ILE A 19 5.62 6.45 -3.91
N GLY A 20 4.29 6.56 -3.69
CA GLY A 20 3.65 5.97 -2.52
C GLY A 20 3.81 4.45 -2.41
N ALA A 21 3.75 3.73 -3.54
CA ALA A 21 3.93 2.29 -3.59
C ALA A 21 5.38 1.87 -3.27
N LEU A 22 6.38 2.61 -3.75
CA LEU A 22 7.80 2.37 -3.43
C LEU A 22 8.09 2.62 -1.94
N ASP A 23 7.53 3.69 -1.37
CA ASP A 23 7.65 3.98 0.05
C ASP A 23 6.98 2.88 0.90
N LEU A 24 5.81 2.42 0.47
CA LEU A 24 5.10 1.31 1.12
C LEU A 24 5.91 0.01 1.08
N GLU A 25 6.51 -0.32 -0.07
CA GLU A 25 7.37 -1.49 -0.21
C GLU A 25 8.50 -1.45 0.82
N ARG A 26 9.20 -0.32 0.91
CA ARG A 26 10.29 -0.12 1.89
C ARG A 26 9.82 -0.34 3.32
N VAL A 27 8.68 0.27 3.69
CA VAL A 27 8.10 0.11 5.03
C VAL A 27 7.76 -1.34 5.33
N ILE A 28 7.16 -2.07 4.39
CA ILE A 28 6.82 -3.49 4.60
C ILE A 28 8.10 -4.34 4.76
N ARG A 29 9.15 -4.09 3.97
CA ARG A 29 10.45 -4.78 4.14
C ARG A 29 11.05 -4.54 5.52
N GLU A 30 10.97 -3.31 6.02
CA GLU A 30 11.45 -2.95 7.37
C GLU A 30 10.65 -3.68 8.46
N LEU A 31 9.32 -3.72 8.36
CA LEU A 31 8.46 -4.44 9.30
C LEU A 31 8.72 -5.95 9.29
N VAL A 32 8.89 -6.54 8.11
CA VAL A 32 9.24 -7.97 7.96
C VAL A 32 10.59 -8.26 8.62
N THR A 33 11.58 -7.40 8.41
CA THR A 33 12.91 -7.52 9.04
C THR A 33 12.82 -7.40 10.56
N ALA A 34 11.98 -6.49 11.06
CA ALA A 34 11.69 -6.32 12.49
C ALA A 34 10.78 -7.42 13.08
N LYS A 35 10.25 -8.33 12.26
CA LYS A 35 9.26 -9.35 12.62
C LYS A 35 7.95 -8.79 13.17
N ASP A 36 7.61 -7.55 12.79
CA ASP A 36 6.33 -6.93 13.14
C ASP A 36 5.25 -7.30 12.12
N TYR A 37 4.86 -8.58 12.14
CA TYR A 37 3.88 -9.13 11.20
C TYR A 37 2.46 -8.62 11.45
N GLN A 38 2.14 -8.21 12.68
CA GLN A 38 0.84 -7.62 12.96
C GLN A 38 0.66 -6.33 12.17
N ARG A 39 1.68 -5.46 12.15
CA ARG A 39 1.62 -4.22 11.40
C ARG A 39 1.55 -4.42 9.89
N VAL A 40 2.20 -5.47 9.38
CA VAL A 40 2.09 -5.90 7.97
C VAL A 40 0.65 -6.34 7.67
N HIS A 41 0.05 -7.15 8.53
CA HIS A 41 -1.34 -7.58 8.40
C HIS A 41 -2.31 -6.39 8.38
N ASP A 42 -2.16 -5.44 9.31
CA ASP A 42 -3.00 -4.23 9.36
C ASP A 42 -2.90 -3.43 8.04
N ILE A 43 -1.70 -3.33 7.46
CA ILE A 43 -1.47 -2.65 6.17
C ILE A 43 -2.18 -3.37 5.02
N LEU A 44 -2.08 -4.70 4.96
CA LEU A 44 -2.73 -5.50 3.93
C LEU A 44 -4.26 -5.44 4.03
N GLU A 45 -4.79 -5.51 5.25
CA GLU A 45 -6.22 -5.36 5.50
C GLU A 45 -6.70 -3.98 5.06
N GLN A 46 -5.95 -2.93 5.38
CA GLN A 46 -6.25 -1.57 4.94
C GLN A 46 -6.28 -1.46 3.40
N LEU A 47 -5.27 -1.99 2.70
CA LEU A 47 -5.21 -1.99 1.24
C LEU A 47 -6.38 -2.76 0.59
N CYS A 48 -6.80 -3.88 1.18
CA CYS A 48 -7.93 -4.65 0.68
C CYS A 48 -9.26 -3.91 0.93
N ASN A 49 -9.55 -3.59 2.19
CA ASN A 49 -10.88 -3.15 2.61
C ASN A 49 -11.15 -1.67 2.28
N GLU A 50 -10.16 -0.80 2.44
CA GLU A 50 -10.33 0.64 2.22
C GLU A 50 -10.03 1.08 0.79
N TYR A 51 -9.23 0.31 0.04
CA TYR A 51 -8.81 0.68 -1.32
C TYR A 51 -9.34 -0.29 -2.38
N ALA A 52 -8.95 -1.57 -2.37
CA ALA A 52 -9.28 -2.49 -3.45
C ALA A 52 -10.80 -2.67 -3.66
N TYR A 53 -11.58 -2.65 -2.57
CA TYR A 53 -13.04 -2.71 -2.61
C TYR A 53 -13.73 -1.34 -2.73
N ALA A 54 -12.99 -0.23 -2.83
CA ALA A 54 -13.55 1.10 -3.00
C ALA A 54 -14.00 1.36 -4.45
N VAL A 55 -15.01 0.61 -4.91
CA VAL A 55 -15.52 0.62 -6.30
C VAL A 55 -15.95 2.02 -6.76
N HIS A 56 -16.52 2.81 -5.85
CA HIS A 56 -16.96 4.19 -6.12
C HIS A 56 -15.83 5.24 -6.09
N GLN A 57 -14.60 4.84 -5.73
CA GLN A 57 -13.44 5.72 -5.63
C GLN A 57 -12.29 5.18 -6.49
N PRO A 58 -12.29 5.43 -7.81
CA PRO A 58 -11.34 4.83 -8.73
C PRO A 58 -9.87 5.17 -8.42
N HIS A 59 -9.60 6.33 -7.82
CA HIS A 59 -8.24 6.69 -7.38
C HIS A 59 -7.78 5.83 -6.21
N ALA A 60 -8.63 5.64 -5.20
CA ALA A 60 -8.37 4.73 -4.08
C ALA A 60 -8.19 3.30 -4.58
N ARG A 61 -9.11 2.78 -5.39
CA ARG A 61 -8.98 1.43 -5.96
C ARG A 61 -7.66 1.23 -6.73
N ASN A 62 -7.29 2.16 -7.60
CA ASN A 62 -6.04 2.06 -8.35
C ASN A 62 -4.81 2.17 -7.43
N GLY A 63 -4.87 3.01 -6.39
CA GLY A 63 -3.87 3.11 -5.33
C GLY A 63 -3.72 1.82 -4.52
N GLY A 64 -4.84 1.16 -4.20
CA GLY A 64 -4.85 -0.12 -3.49
C GLY A 64 -4.21 -1.24 -4.30
N LEU A 65 -4.55 -1.35 -5.58
CA LEU A 65 -3.99 -2.37 -6.46
C LEU A 65 -2.47 -2.26 -6.62
N ILE A 66 -1.95 -1.03 -6.83
CA ILE A 66 -0.49 -0.83 -6.91
C ILE A 66 0.18 -1.04 -5.54
N GLY A 67 -0.49 -0.65 -4.44
CA GLY A 67 0.00 -0.89 -3.08
C GLY A 67 0.06 -2.38 -2.73
N LEU A 68 -0.93 -3.19 -3.15
CA LEU A 68 -0.93 -4.64 -2.99
C LEU A 68 0.19 -5.30 -3.80
N ALA A 69 0.45 -4.83 -5.01
CA ALA A 69 1.59 -5.31 -5.80
C ALA A 69 2.92 -5.01 -5.10
N ALA A 70 3.09 -3.80 -4.57
CA ALA A 70 4.27 -3.43 -3.78
C ALA A 70 4.41 -4.27 -2.51
N ALA A 71 3.31 -4.56 -1.81
CA ALA A 71 3.30 -5.45 -0.65
C ALA A 71 3.75 -6.87 -1.01
N ALA A 72 3.26 -7.43 -2.12
CA ALA A 72 3.69 -8.75 -2.61
C ALA A 72 5.20 -8.77 -2.93
N ILE A 73 5.71 -7.73 -3.59
CA ILE A 73 7.15 -7.58 -3.88
C ILE A 73 7.99 -7.48 -2.60
N ALA A 74 7.48 -6.78 -1.57
CA ALA A 74 8.16 -6.62 -0.29
C ALA A 74 8.24 -7.93 0.51
N LEU A 75 7.17 -8.74 0.47
CA LEU A 75 7.08 -10.02 1.16
C LEU A 75 7.95 -11.12 0.52
N GLY A 76 8.31 -10.95 -0.75
CA GLY A 76 9.11 -11.92 -1.50
C GLY A 76 8.30 -13.13 -1.99
N PRO A 77 8.89 -13.94 -2.89
CA PRO A 77 8.34 -15.23 -3.30
C PRO A 77 8.41 -16.30 -2.20
#